data_AF-A6LR78-F1
#
_entry.id   AF-A6LR78-F1
#
_cell.length_a   1.000
_cell.length_b   1.000
_cell.length_c   1.000
_cell.angle_alpha   90.00
_cell.angle_beta   90.00
_cell.angle_gamma   90.00
#
_symmetry.space_group_name_H-M   'P 1'
#
loop_
_entity.id
_entity.type
_entity.pdbx_description
1 polymer ?
#
loop_
_entity_poly.entity_id
_entity_poly.type
_entity_poly.pdbx_seq_one_letter_code
_entity_poly.pdbx_strand_id
1 'polypeptide(L)'
;MLELERKIFNDKAITYIAEGINKNLQKQNKADDEKKVVLLKQIDEVEGQISNIVTAITNGFVQEEFKAKMDELKNSKSELEAKLSEIEAKDINQIVTEADVRRLLSNFSGYVISRNVPECKKFIRDFVKEVIVYKEHIEVIFNVSFALIKNS
;
A
#
# COMPACT_ATOMS: atom_id res chain seq x y z
N MET A 1 -34.53 1.76 -3.36
CA MET A 1 -33.38 1.15 -4.08
C MET A 1 -32.91 1.99 -5.27
N LEU A 2 -33.80 2.65 -6.04
CA LEU A 2 -33.43 3.50 -7.20
C LEU A 2 -32.55 4.74 -6.89
N GLU A 3 -32.64 5.33 -5.70
CA GLU A 3 -31.88 6.55 -5.33
C GLU A 3 -30.38 6.28 -5.11
N LEU A 4 -30.02 5.11 -4.57
CA LEU A 4 -28.62 4.73 -4.31
C LEU A 4 -27.90 4.44 -5.64
N GLU A 5 -28.60 3.76 -6.56
CA GLU A 5 -28.14 3.50 -7.91
C GLU A 5 -27.88 4.82 -8.68
N ARG A 6 -28.83 5.75 -8.59
CA ARG A 6 -28.75 7.03 -9.32
C ARG A 6 -27.69 8.00 -8.78
N LYS A 7 -27.32 7.91 -7.50
CA LYS A 7 -26.33 8.81 -6.87
C LYS A 7 -24.91 8.24 -6.81
N ILE A 8 -24.75 6.92 -6.67
CA ILE A 8 -23.43 6.26 -6.54
C ILE A 8 -22.95 5.66 -7.87
N PHE A 9 -23.86 5.30 -8.79
CA PHE A 9 -23.55 4.55 -10.02
C PHE A 9 -23.77 5.38 -11.30
N ASN A 10 -23.78 6.71 -11.20
CA ASN A 10 -23.80 7.55 -12.39
C ASN A 10 -22.38 7.69 -12.97
N ASP A 11 -22.26 7.87 -14.29
CA ASP A 11 -20.96 7.95 -14.97
C ASP A 11 -20.00 9.00 -14.36
N LYS A 12 -20.51 10.16 -13.90
CA LYS A 12 -19.70 11.18 -13.21
C LYS A 12 -19.16 10.70 -11.86
N ALA A 13 -19.92 9.91 -11.12
CA ALA A 13 -19.46 9.32 -9.86
C ALA A 13 -18.36 8.29 -10.11
N ILE A 14 -18.48 7.50 -11.19
CA ILE A 14 -17.48 6.50 -11.60
C ILE A 14 -16.15 7.18 -11.95
N THR A 15 -16.17 8.25 -12.75
CA THR A 15 -14.99 9.04 -13.07
C THR A 15 -14.35 9.61 -11.80
N TYR A 16 -15.15 10.22 -10.91
CA TYR A 16 -14.65 10.80 -9.67
C TYR A 16 -14.02 9.75 -8.73
N ILE A 17 -14.60 8.56 -8.66
CA ILE A 17 -14.08 7.43 -7.88
C ILE A 17 -12.75 6.95 -8.47
N ALA A 18 -12.68 6.73 -9.79
CA ALA A 18 -11.45 6.30 -10.46
C ALA A 18 -10.31 7.31 -10.28
N GLU A 19 -10.59 8.60 -10.47
CA GLU A 19 -9.63 9.69 -10.23
C GLU A 19 -9.19 9.76 -8.77
N GLY A 20 -10.14 9.66 -7.83
CA GLY A 20 -9.85 9.68 -6.39
C GLY A 20 -8.95 8.52 -5.95
N ILE A 21 -9.20 7.31 -6.47
CA ILE A 21 -8.39 6.13 -6.20
C ILE A 21 -6.99 6.30 -6.77
N ASN A 22 -6.86 6.67 -8.04
CA ASN A 22 -5.57 6.89 -8.68
C ASN A 22 -4.76 7.99 -7.99
N LYS A 23 -5.42 9.08 -7.56
CA LYS A 23 -4.77 10.16 -6.81
C LYS A 23 -4.28 9.69 -5.44
N ASN A 24 -5.02 8.81 -4.77
CA ASN A 24 -4.61 8.25 -3.48
C ASN A 24 -3.46 7.23 -3.64
N LEU A 25 -3.51 6.38 -4.67
CA LEU A 25 -2.42 5.48 -5.05
C LEU A 25 -1.15 6.27 -5.37
N GLN A 26 -1.24 7.32 -6.18
CA GLN A 26 -0.09 8.19 -6.47
C GLN A 26 0.48 8.87 -5.22
N LYS A 27 -0.36 9.28 -4.26
CA LYS A 27 0.11 9.83 -2.98
C LYS A 27 0.82 8.78 -2.12
N GLN A 28 0.29 7.56 -2.07
CA GLN A 28 0.95 6.44 -1.38
C GLN A 28 2.29 6.12 -2.03
N ASN A 29 2.33 5.98 -3.35
CA ASN A 29 3.56 5.69 -4.09
C ASN A 29 4.62 6.78 -3.86
N LYS A 30 4.25 8.07 -3.87
CA LYS A 30 5.19 9.16 -3.52
C LYS A 30 5.75 9.04 -2.10
N ALA A 31 4.90 8.77 -1.12
CA ALA A 31 5.34 8.62 0.27
C ALA A 31 6.23 7.39 0.46
N ASP A 32 5.97 6.33 -0.31
CA ASP A 32 6.78 5.11 -0.28
C ASP A 32 8.09 5.29 -1.05
N ASP A 33 8.12 6.05 -2.15
CA ASP A 33 9.34 6.46 -2.85
C ASP A 33 10.27 7.29 -1.95
N GLU A 34 9.72 8.26 -1.20
CA GLU A 34 10.49 9.02 -0.22
C GLU A 34 11.10 8.10 0.86
N LYS A 35 10.34 7.12 1.37
CA LYS A 35 10.86 6.13 2.33
C LYS A 35 11.93 5.23 1.71
N LYS A 36 11.76 4.79 0.46
CA LYS A 36 12.76 3.98 -0.26
C LYS A 36 14.08 4.74 -0.36
N VAL A 37 14.04 6.02 -0.73
CA VAL A 37 15.26 6.87 -0.80
C VAL A 37 15.97 6.94 0.55
N VAL A 38 15.23 7.10 1.65
CA VAL A 38 15.82 7.12 3.00
C VAL A 38 16.44 5.78 3.37
N LEU A 39 15.75 4.66 3.09
CA LEU A 39 16.26 3.32 3.38
C LEU A 39 17.51 2.99 2.57
N LEU A 40 17.53 3.32 1.27
CA LEU A 40 18.70 3.14 0.41
C LEU A 40 19.91 3.91 0.96
N LYS A 41 19.72 5.16 1.37
CA LYS A 41 20.78 5.94 2.00
C LYS A 41 21.30 5.31 3.30
N GLN A 42 20.41 4.76 4.13
CA GLN A 42 20.82 4.06 5.35
C GLN A 42 21.61 2.78 5.05
N ILE A 43 21.22 2.05 4.01
CA ILE A 43 21.97 0.87 3.55
C ILE A 43 23.37 1.28 3.08
N ASP A 44 23.47 2.32 2.25
CA ASP A 44 24.76 2.85 1.78
C ASP A 44 25.67 3.27 2.93
N GLU A 45 25.11 3.92 3.96
CA GLU A 45 25.85 4.31 5.17
C GLU A 45 26.38 3.08 5.94
N VAL A 46 25.55 2.04 6.12
CA VAL A 46 25.95 0.79 6.78
C VAL A 46 27.01 0.05 5.96
N GLU A 47 26.88 0.00 4.64
CA GLU A 47 27.89 -0.57 3.74
C GLU A 47 29.22 0.18 3.82
N GLY A 48 29.19 1.50 3.90
CA GLY A 48 30.38 2.33 4.14
C GLY A 48 31.07 1.99 5.46
N GLN A 49 30.31 1.79 6.54
CA GLN A 49 30.85 1.38 7.83
C GLN A 49 31.48 -0.02 7.79
N ILE A 50 30.82 -0.97 7.11
CA ILE A 50 31.35 -2.32 6.89
C ILE A 50 32.67 -2.24 6.09
N SER A 51 32.69 -1.46 5.01
CA SER A 51 33.88 -1.26 4.17
C SER A 51 35.05 -0.70 4.99
N ASN A 52 34.80 0.31 5.83
CA ASN A 52 35.81 0.88 6.70
C ASN A 52 36.40 -0.13 7.68
N ILE A 53 35.56 -0.99 8.29
CA ILE A 53 36.02 -2.06 9.18
C ILE A 53 36.86 -3.09 8.41
N VAL A 54 36.42 -3.49 7.21
CA VAL A 54 37.17 -4.41 6.35
C VAL A 54 38.54 -3.80 5.99
N THR A 55 38.58 -2.53 5.62
CA THR A 55 39.83 -1.82 5.32
C THR A 55 40.76 -1.75 6.53
N ALA A 56 40.24 -1.48 7.72
CA ALA A 56 41.03 -1.47 8.96
C ALA A 56 41.65 -2.85 9.24
N ILE A 57 40.88 -3.93 9.05
CA ILE A 57 41.34 -5.32 9.19
C ILE A 57 42.44 -5.63 8.18
N THR A 58 42.26 -5.26 6.90
CA THR A 58 43.28 -5.49 5.86
C THR A 58 44.57 -4.72 6.12
N ASN A 59 44.50 -3.58 6.83
CA ASN A 59 45.65 -2.80 7.26
C ASN A 59 46.30 -3.32 8.56
N GLY A 60 45.82 -4.45 9.10
CA GLY A 60 46.40 -5.11 10.28
C GLY A 60 45.83 -4.65 11.63
N PHE A 61 44.79 -3.80 11.62
CA PHE A 61 44.07 -3.45 12.85
C PHE A 61 42.95 -4.46 13.07
N VAL A 62 43.19 -5.46 13.91
CA VAL A 62 42.18 -6.46 14.28
C VAL A 62 41.93 -6.41 15.78
N GLN A 63 40.67 -6.15 16.14
CA GLN A 63 40.19 -6.08 17.51
C GLN A 63 38.91 -6.91 17.65
N GLU A 64 38.64 -7.46 18.84
CA GLU A 64 37.46 -8.28 19.08
C GLU A 64 36.15 -7.47 18.90
N GLU A 65 36.21 -6.19 19.23
CA GLU A 65 35.18 -5.19 19.04
C GLU A 65 34.75 -5.05 17.57
N PHE A 66 35.66 -5.29 16.61
CA PHE A 66 35.33 -5.23 15.18
C PHE A 66 34.40 -6.36 14.76
N LYS A 67 34.52 -7.54 15.38
CA LYS A 67 33.63 -8.66 15.12
C LYS A 67 32.22 -8.34 15.61
N ALA A 68 32.09 -7.89 16.86
CA ALA A 68 30.81 -7.48 17.43
C ALA A 68 30.15 -6.38 16.59
N LYS A 69 30.92 -5.36 16.18
CA LYS A 69 30.40 -4.27 15.34
C LYS A 69 30.01 -4.73 13.94
N MET A 70 30.76 -5.65 13.34
CA MET A 70 30.43 -6.23 12.04
C MET A 70 29.12 -7.01 12.08
N ASP A 71 28.89 -7.78 13.14
CA ASP A 71 27.66 -8.55 13.32
C ASP A 71 26.44 -7.61 13.52
N GLU A 72 26.59 -6.53 14.30
CA GLU A 72 25.56 -5.48 14.41
C GLU A 72 25.22 -4.85 13.04
N LEU A 73 26.24 -4.48 12.27
CA LEU A 73 26.05 -3.82 10.97
C LEU A 73 25.40 -4.75 9.95
N LYS A 74 25.78 -6.04 9.93
CA LYS A 74 25.14 -7.04 9.08
C LYS A 74 23.66 -7.24 9.43
N ASN A 75 23.35 -7.34 10.72
CA ASN A 75 21.96 -7.45 11.18
C ASN A 75 21.15 -6.22 10.80
N SER A 76 21.70 -5.02 11.04
CA SER A 76 21.06 -3.75 10.67
C SER A 76 20.82 -3.65 9.17
N LYS A 77 21.79 -4.07 8.34
CA LYS A 77 21.64 -4.13 6.88
C LYS A 77 20.49 -5.06 6.49
N SER A 78 20.46 -6.28 7.02
CA SER A 78 19.38 -7.23 6.71
C SER A 78 17.99 -6.72 7.13
N GLU A 79 17.88 -6.01 8.26
CA GLU A 79 16.61 -5.39 8.66
C GLU A 79 16.18 -4.26 7.72
N LEU A 80 17.11 -3.44 7.24
CA LEU A 80 16.84 -2.36 6.29
C LEU A 80 16.43 -2.92 4.93
N GLU A 81 17.12 -3.95 4.44
CA GLU A 81 16.79 -4.65 3.20
C GLU A 81 15.40 -5.31 3.27
N ALA A 82 15.05 -5.92 4.40
CA ALA A 82 13.73 -6.51 4.61
C ALA A 82 12.63 -5.43 4.54
N LYS A 83 12.83 -4.27 5.19
CA LYS A 83 11.90 -3.13 5.11
C LYS A 83 11.77 -2.59 3.70
N LEU A 84 12.88 -2.51 2.94
CA LEU A 84 12.86 -2.07 1.55
C LEU A 84 12.04 -3.03 0.68
N SER A 85 12.29 -4.34 0.81
CA SER A 85 11.57 -5.39 0.09
C SER A 85 10.07 -5.38 0.40
N GLU A 86 9.67 -5.13 1.65
CA GLU A 86 8.26 -4.97 2.02
C GLU A 86 7.58 -3.77 1.32
N ILE A 87 8.31 -2.67 1.13
CA ILE A 87 7.77 -1.49 0.45
C ILE A 87 7.67 -1.76 -1.05
N GLU A 88 8.67 -2.41 -1.66
CA GLU A 88 8.64 -2.81 -3.06
C GLU A 88 7.53 -3.82 -3.36
N ALA A 89 7.26 -4.76 -2.44
CA ALA A 89 6.13 -5.68 -2.57
C ALA A 89 4.75 -4.99 -2.47
N LYS A 90 4.69 -3.81 -1.84
CA LYS A 90 3.48 -2.96 -1.73
C LYS A 90 3.39 -1.95 -2.88
N ASP A 91 4.39 -1.87 -3.75
CA ASP A 91 4.45 -0.92 -4.85
C ASP A 91 3.43 -1.30 -5.93
N ILE A 92 2.24 -0.75 -5.79
CA ILE A 92 1.14 -0.96 -6.69
C ILE A 92 1.26 0.10 -7.78
N ASN A 93 2.00 -0.21 -8.84
CA ASN A 93 2.02 0.55 -10.10
C ASN A 93 0.72 0.37 -10.92
N GLN A 94 -0.37 -0.03 -10.27
CA GLN A 94 -1.62 -0.37 -10.93
C GLN A 94 -2.47 0.90 -11.12
N ILE A 95 -2.74 1.24 -12.38
CA ILE A 95 -3.67 2.31 -12.74
C ILE A 95 -5.08 1.72 -12.74
N VAL A 96 -5.97 2.29 -11.93
CA VAL A 96 -7.37 1.89 -11.87
C VAL A 96 -8.13 2.61 -12.97
N THR A 97 -8.69 1.86 -13.92
CA THR A 97 -9.49 2.45 -15.00
C THR A 97 -10.95 2.59 -14.58
N GLU A 98 -11.70 3.48 -15.25
CA GLU A 98 -13.15 3.55 -15.07
C GLU A 98 -13.86 2.22 -15.36
N ALA A 99 -13.31 1.41 -16.27
CA ALA A 99 -13.85 0.09 -16.59
C ALA A 99 -13.73 -0.87 -15.40
N ASP A 100 -12.62 -0.81 -14.65
CA ASP A 100 -12.41 -1.60 -13.45
C ASP A 100 -13.40 -1.22 -12.34
N VAL A 101 -13.64 0.09 -12.19
CA VAL A 101 -14.64 0.63 -11.26
C VAL A 101 -16.05 0.20 -11.69
N ARG A 102 -16.39 0.31 -12.98
CA ARG A 102 -17.69 -0.14 -13.54
C ARG A 102 -17.93 -1.63 -13.30
N ARG A 103 -16.92 -2.47 -13.55
CA ARG A 103 -17.00 -3.92 -13.36
C ARG A 103 -17.26 -4.27 -11.89
N LEU A 104 -16.56 -3.60 -10.98
CA LEU A 104 -16.75 -3.78 -9.55
C LEU A 104 -18.14 -3.37 -9.06
N LEU A 105 -18.59 -2.19 -9.48
CA LEU A 105 -19.89 -1.68 -9.10
C LEU A 105 -21.03 -2.52 -9.69
N SER A 106 -20.86 -3.04 -10.91
CA SER A 106 -21.81 -3.97 -11.54
C SER A 106 -21.91 -5.30 -10.81
N ASN A 107 -20.79 -5.82 -10.30
CA ASN A 107 -20.83 -7.03 -9.47
C ASN A 107 -21.60 -6.78 -8.17
N PHE A 108 -21.41 -5.61 -7.55
CA PHE A 108 -22.14 -5.24 -6.34
C PHE A 108 -23.65 -5.09 -6.57
N SER A 109 -24.08 -4.44 -7.66
CA SER A 109 -25.51 -4.34 -7.98
C SER A 109 -26.13 -5.73 -8.19
N GLY A 110 -25.40 -6.66 -8.82
CA GLY A 110 -25.80 -8.07 -8.95
C GLY A 110 -26.01 -8.78 -7.60
N TYR A 111 -25.13 -8.56 -6.61
CA TYR A 111 -25.27 -9.14 -5.27
C TYR A 111 -26.46 -8.55 -4.49
N VAL A 112 -26.72 -7.26 -4.66
CA VAL A 112 -27.87 -6.57 -4.04
C VAL A 112 -29.19 -7.04 -4.65
N ILE A 113 -29.25 -7.18 -5.98
CA ILE A 113 -30.45 -7.66 -6.69
C ILE A 113 -30.76 -9.12 -6.35
N SER A 114 -29.73 -9.98 -6.27
CA SER A 114 -29.89 -11.39 -5.90
C SER A 114 -30.20 -11.62 -4.40
N ARG A 115 -30.29 -10.55 -3.59
CA ARG A 115 -30.43 -10.61 -2.12
C ARG A 115 -29.44 -11.57 -1.46
N ASN A 116 -28.23 -11.66 -2.02
CA ASN A 116 -27.17 -12.49 -1.47
C ASN A 116 -26.51 -11.75 -0.30
N VAL A 117 -27.18 -11.79 0.87
CA VAL A 117 -26.76 -11.12 2.11
C VAL A 117 -25.32 -11.50 2.53
N PRO A 118 -24.89 -12.78 2.43
CA PRO A 118 -23.50 -13.17 2.67
C PRO A 118 -22.49 -12.42 1.79
N GLU A 119 -22.72 -12.38 0.47
CA GLU A 119 -21.82 -11.69 -0.47
C GLU A 119 -21.85 -10.17 -0.28
N CYS A 120 -23.01 -9.57 0.04
CA CYS A 120 -23.08 -8.15 0.39
C CYS A 120 -22.27 -7.83 1.65
N LYS A 121 -22.33 -8.68 2.67
CA LYS A 121 -21.57 -8.49 3.93
C LYS A 121 -20.07 -8.70 3.72
N LYS A 122 -19.69 -9.61 2.82
CA LYS A 122 -18.30 -9.82 2.39
C LYS A 122 -17.78 -8.62 1.59
N PHE A 123 -18.58 -8.12 0.64
CA PHE A 123 -18.28 -6.93 -0.11
C PHE A 123 -18.09 -5.71 0.80
N ILE A 124 -19.02 -5.43 1.72
CA ILE A 124 -18.84 -4.30 2.64
C ILE A 124 -17.54 -4.47 3.45
N ARG A 125 -17.21 -5.69 3.91
CA ARG A 125 -15.97 -5.95 4.65
C ARG A 125 -14.70 -5.73 3.81
N ASP A 126 -14.72 -6.13 2.54
CA ASP A 126 -13.56 -6.04 1.66
C ASP A 126 -13.36 -4.60 1.13
N PHE A 127 -14.45 -3.83 0.99
CA PHE A 127 -14.44 -2.52 0.34
C PHE A 127 -14.57 -1.34 1.30
N VAL A 128 -15.15 -1.52 2.49
CA VAL A 128 -15.34 -0.45 3.47
C VAL A 128 -14.32 -0.63 4.59
N LYS A 129 -13.40 0.33 4.66
CA LYS A 129 -12.43 0.41 5.77
C LYS A 129 -13.13 0.85 7.04
N GLU A 130 -13.95 1.90 6.96
CA GLU A 130 -14.58 2.51 8.13
C GLU A 130 -15.86 3.25 7.73
N VAL A 131 -16.83 3.31 8.64
CA VAL A 131 -18.06 4.10 8.49
C VAL A 131 -18.16 5.04 9.69
N ILE A 132 -18.17 6.34 9.44
CA ILE A 132 -18.29 7.38 10.45
C ILE A 132 -19.68 8.01 10.32
N VAL A 133 -20.47 7.93 11.39
CA VAL A 133 -21.85 8.44 11.40
C VAL A 133 -21.89 9.77 12.15
N TYR A 134 -22.23 10.84 11.46
CA TYR A 134 -22.50 12.16 12.03
C TYR A 134 -24.01 12.39 12.14
N LYS A 135 -24.42 13.41 12.92
CA LYS A 135 -25.84 13.75 13.10
C LYS A 135 -26.57 14.07 11.79
N GLU A 136 -25.86 14.63 10.80
CA GLU A 136 -26.45 15.11 9.55
C GLU A 136 -26.06 14.29 8.32
N HIS A 137 -25.00 13.48 8.40
CA HIS A 137 -24.49 12.72 7.27
C HIS A 137 -23.67 11.50 7.70
N ILE A 138 -23.39 10.61 6.76
CA ILE A 138 -22.55 9.42 6.96
C ILE A 138 -21.35 9.54 6.03
N GLU A 139 -20.15 9.41 6.59
CA GLU A 139 -18.91 9.24 5.82
C GLU A 139 -18.55 7.77 5.76
N VAL A 140 -18.20 7.29 4.57
CA VAL A 140 -17.75 5.91 4.36
C VAL A 140 -16.35 5.99 3.77
N ILE A 141 -15.37 5.46 4.51
CA ILE A 141 -13.99 5.35 4.08
C ILE A 141 -13.84 4.00 3.38
N PHE A 142 -13.60 4.03 2.08
CA PHE A 142 -13.45 2.81 1.29
C PHE A 142 -11.98 2.37 1.19
N ASN A 143 -11.73 1.07 1.25
CA ASN A 143 -10.44 0.42 0.96
C ASN A 143 -10.40 -0.08 -0.50
N VAL A 144 -10.65 0.81 -1.45
CA VAL A 144 -10.86 0.41 -2.85
C VAL A 144 -9.59 -0.16 -3.48
N SER A 145 -8.40 0.30 -3.06
CA SER A 145 -7.11 -0.19 -3.53
C SER A 145 -6.98 -1.71 -3.39
N PHE A 146 -7.26 -2.25 -2.20
CA PHE A 146 -7.11 -3.68 -1.92
C PHE A 146 -8.08 -4.56 -2.73
N ALA A 147 -9.31 -4.09 -2.91
CA ALA A 147 -10.37 -4.90 -3.49
C ALA A 147 -10.38 -4.91 -5.04
N LEU A 148 -9.74 -3.92 -5.65
CA LEU A 148 -9.39 -3.90 -7.08
C LEU A 148 -8.23 -4.85 -7.41
N ILE A 149 -7.19 -4.85 -6.58
CA ILE A 149 -6.00 -5.70 -6.74
C ILE A 149 -6.35 -7.18 -6.58
N LYS A 150 -7.25 -7.52 -5.64
CA LYS A 150 -7.66 -8.90 -5.36
C LYS A 150 -8.51 -9.56 -6.47
N ASN A 151 -9.05 -8.76 -7.41
CA ASN A 151 -9.92 -9.21 -8.51
C ASN A 151 -9.25 -9.02 -9.90
N SER A 152 -7.94 -8.80 -9.95
CA SER A 152 -7.14 -8.78 -11.18
C SER A 152 -6.46 -10.13 -11.41
#